data_AF-A0A947NU68-F1
#
_entry.id   AF-A0A947NU68-F1
#
_cell.length_a   1.000
_cell.length_b   1.000
_cell.length_c   1.000
_cell.angle_alpha   90.00
_cell.angle_beta   90.00
_cell.angle_gamma   90.00
#
_symmetry.space_group_name_H-M   'P 1'
#
loop_
_entity.id
_entity.type
_entity.pdbx_description
1 polymer ?
#
loop_
_entity_poly.entity_id
_entity_poly.type
_entity_poly.pdbx_seq_one_letter_code
_entity_poly.pdbx_strand_id
1 'polypeptide(L)'
;MKTFEALNKLYENRKGFIVIGLTGRTGSGCSTVAQLLSQEISVLNLPAPDDYGSSEKRKYEIIYRYIKENWEPFHWIQLKDIITSFIVENDFTSFSQYIYEQLQIEKEEIKIDFEQSIKEEYDSLHKYRKDIHILRKQIEESGSKDQNEIDSRRKQSFEFYFKKLPLFSFKLKTLLNKLSEESYTRLYQLIGDNIRCSGNALDSTFNPDLIFRLSRRVNKIIKLLRKINQDKPTYVVIDALRNPYEAIYFRERYSAFYLLAISTKNDDRIKRLQKDFNYNEIQIKQLDKKEYPEKLKGEQQFFSQNLPKCIEIADIHINNNQIGEDDLSDVKKQLAKYVTLIMHPGIVPPSHNERCMQIAHNAKLNSGCLSRQVGAAVTDSHYALKSIGWNATPEGQIPCILRNAEKLLNNEDKQAFSYYENNNIEFRTLLKDTYKTIVTSSNIRGKLKGINVSYCFKDIKNRLDKEKNQVHTRSLHAEENAFLQIAKYGGQGIQGGILFTTGL
;
A
#
# COMPACT_ATOMS: atom_id res chain seq x y z
N MET A 1 27.05 -31.70 9.68
CA MET A 1 25.64 -32.03 9.99
C MET A 1 25.06 -31.06 11.02
N LYS A 2 25.54 -31.02 12.28
CA LYS A 2 25.03 -30.08 13.31
C LYS A 2 25.09 -28.59 12.95
N THR A 3 26.15 -28.11 12.29
CA THR A 3 26.26 -26.72 11.82
C THR A 3 25.19 -26.37 10.78
N PHE A 4 24.88 -27.31 9.89
CA PHE A 4 23.83 -27.14 8.88
C PHE A 4 22.44 -27.12 9.52
N GLU A 5 22.18 -28.00 10.51
CA GLU A 5 20.95 -27.98 11.29
C GLU A 5 20.77 -26.65 12.05
N ALA A 6 21.84 -26.15 12.69
CA ALA A 6 21.82 -24.85 13.37
C ALA A 6 21.55 -23.69 12.39
N LEU A 7 22.14 -23.75 11.19
CA LEU A 7 21.91 -22.76 10.14
C LEU A 7 20.45 -22.80 9.64
N ASN A 8 19.87 -23.99 9.44
CA ASN A 8 18.46 -24.12 9.09
C ASN A 8 17.54 -23.57 10.18
N LYS A 9 17.88 -23.81 11.46
CA LYS A 9 17.12 -23.27 12.60
C LYS A 9 17.16 -21.75 12.68
N LEU A 10 18.24 -21.12 12.23
CA LEU A 10 18.37 -19.66 12.16
C LEU A 10 17.40 -19.03 11.14
N TYR A 11 17.12 -19.74 10.03
CA TYR A 11 16.21 -19.27 8.98
C TYR A 11 14.78 -19.81 9.10
N GLU A 12 14.52 -20.77 9.99
CA GLU A 12 13.24 -21.45 10.17
C GLU A 12 12.06 -20.47 10.32
N ASN A 13 12.20 -19.43 11.15
CA ASN A 13 11.15 -18.42 11.34
C ASN A 13 10.83 -17.63 10.06
N ARG A 14 11.83 -17.36 9.20
CA ARG A 14 11.63 -16.65 7.93
C ARG A 14 11.00 -17.55 6.87
N LYS A 15 11.30 -18.84 6.91
CA LYS A 15 10.69 -19.87 6.05
C LYS A 15 9.30 -20.30 6.55
N GLY A 16 8.97 -20.07 7.82
CA GLY A 16 7.67 -20.48 8.37
C GLY A 16 6.52 -19.52 8.02
N PHE A 17 6.80 -18.24 7.78
CA PHE A 17 5.74 -17.24 7.62
C PHE A 17 6.18 -16.02 6.80
N ILE A 18 5.42 -15.70 5.75
CA ILE A 18 5.66 -14.54 4.88
C ILE A 18 4.32 -13.87 4.56
N VAL A 19 4.26 -12.55 4.64
CA VAL A 19 3.11 -11.77 4.15
C VAL A 19 3.61 -10.75 3.13
N ILE A 20 3.16 -10.87 1.90
CA ILE A 20 3.42 -9.90 0.83
C ILE A 20 2.17 -9.07 0.62
N GLY A 21 2.26 -7.76 0.77
CA GLY A 21 1.25 -6.82 0.30
C GLY A 21 1.60 -6.34 -1.11
N LEU A 22 0.64 -6.28 -2.01
CA LEU A 22 0.82 -5.71 -3.35
C LEU A 22 0.16 -4.35 -3.43
N THR A 23 0.85 -3.38 -4.02
CA THR A 23 0.29 -2.06 -4.34
C THR A 23 0.70 -1.63 -5.73
N GLY A 24 -0.12 -0.85 -6.40
CA GLY A 24 0.11 -0.45 -7.78
C GLY A 24 -1.17 0.05 -8.43
N ARG A 25 -1.00 0.76 -9.54
CA ARG A 25 -2.11 1.30 -10.35
C ARG A 25 -2.97 0.17 -10.89
N THR A 26 -4.26 0.41 -11.12
CA THR A 26 -5.03 -0.57 -11.91
C THR A 26 -4.38 -0.74 -13.28
N GLY A 27 -4.24 -2.00 -13.73
CA GLY A 27 -3.51 -2.35 -14.95
C GLY A 27 -1.99 -2.53 -14.80
N SER A 28 -1.41 -2.24 -13.63
CA SER A 28 0.03 -2.45 -13.37
C SER A 28 0.42 -3.93 -13.24
N GLY A 29 -0.52 -4.78 -12.85
CA GLY A 29 -0.32 -6.23 -12.72
C GLY A 29 -0.24 -6.76 -11.28
N CYS A 30 -0.81 -6.09 -10.29
CA CYS A 30 -0.90 -6.64 -8.92
C CYS A 30 -1.55 -8.03 -8.90
N SER A 31 -2.72 -8.19 -9.51
CA SER A 31 -3.39 -9.50 -9.57
C SER A 31 -2.60 -10.54 -10.37
N THR A 32 -1.88 -10.13 -11.42
CA THR A 32 -0.96 -11.00 -12.17
C THR A 32 0.15 -11.52 -11.26
N VAL A 33 0.79 -10.64 -10.49
CA VAL A 33 1.84 -11.02 -9.53
C VAL A 33 1.29 -11.91 -8.41
N ALA A 34 0.11 -11.60 -7.87
CA ALA A 34 -0.54 -12.45 -6.87
C ALA A 34 -0.84 -13.84 -7.41
N GLN A 35 -1.34 -13.94 -8.64
CA GLN A 35 -1.58 -15.21 -9.32
C GLN A 35 -0.27 -16.01 -9.48
N LEU A 36 0.82 -15.38 -9.93
CA LEU A 36 2.13 -16.03 -10.06
C LEU A 36 2.64 -16.55 -8.69
N LEU A 37 2.52 -15.75 -7.63
CA LEU A 37 2.92 -16.16 -6.27
C LEU A 37 2.08 -17.33 -5.74
N SER A 38 0.85 -17.49 -6.22
CA SER A 38 -0.09 -18.51 -5.75
C SER A 38 -0.04 -19.81 -6.56
N GLN A 39 0.85 -19.90 -7.55
CA GLN A 39 1.04 -21.10 -8.37
C GLN A 39 2.08 -22.04 -7.75
N GLU A 40 1.93 -23.33 -8.06
CA GLU A 40 2.99 -24.32 -7.84
C GLU A 40 4.22 -23.99 -8.69
N ILE A 41 5.41 -24.36 -8.20
CA ILE A 41 6.69 -24.04 -8.86
C ILE A 41 6.82 -24.67 -10.26
N SER A 42 6.12 -25.78 -10.49
CA SER A 42 6.02 -26.46 -11.79
C SER A 42 5.22 -25.64 -12.80
N VAL A 43 4.13 -25.00 -12.35
CA VAL A 43 3.23 -24.17 -13.16
C VAL A 43 3.83 -22.78 -13.39
N LEU A 44 4.51 -22.22 -12.37
CA LEU A 44 5.18 -20.92 -12.49
C LEU A 44 6.16 -20.89 -13.66
N ASN A 45 6.77 -22.03 -14.00
CA ASN A 45 7.73 -22.22 -15.09
C ASN A 45 8.78 -21.08 -15.10
N LEU A 46 9.57 -21.05 -14.02
CA LEU A 46 10.63 -20.06 -13.85
C LEU A 46 11.67 -20.20 -14.98
N PRO A 47 12.09 -19.11 -15.65
CA PRO A 47 13.05 -19.19 -16.75
C PRO A 47 14.35 -19.86 -16.29
N ALA A 48 14.87 -20.81 -17.07
CA ALA A 48 16.15 -21.44 -16.76
C ALA A 48 17.29 -20.40 -16.80
N PRO A 49 18.35 -20.56 -15.99
CA PRO A 49 19.53 -19.74 -16.11
C PRO A 49 20.27 -20.05 -17.43
N ASP A 50 20.68 -19.00 -18.14
CA ASP A 50 21.55 -19.13 -19.33
C ASP A 50 23.03 -19.14 -18.92
N ASP A 51 23.89 -19.58 -19.84
CA ASP A 51 25.31 -19.87 -19.62
C ASP A 51 26.14 -18.77 -18.90
N TYR A 52 27.20 -19.20 -18.20
CA TYR A 52 27.96 -18.58 -17.10
C TYR A 52 28.73 -17.26 -17.39
N GLY A 53 28.13 -16.34 -18.14
CA GLY A 53 28.84 -15.15 -18.65
C GLY A 53 29.04 -14.00 -17.66
N SER A 54 28.11 -13.76 -16.71
CA SER A 54 28.15 -12.55 -15.84
C SER A 54 27.82 -12.83 -14.38
N SER A 55 28.23 -11.93 -13.48
CA SER A 55 27.91 -12.01 -12.04
C SER A 55 26.40 -12.04 -11.78
N GLU A 56 25.60 -11.29 -12.55
CA GLU A 56 24.14 -11.30 -12.40
C GLU A 56 23.52 -12.64 -12.85
N LYS A 57 24.05 -13.27 -13.91
CA LYS A 57 23.61 -14.61 -14.31
C LYS A 57 23.92 -15.65 -13.23
N ARG A 58 25.12 -15.61 -12.64
CA ARG A 58 25.51 -16.48 -11.51
C ARG A 58 24.63 -16.28 -10.28
N LYS A 59 24.29 -15.03 -9.94
CA LYS A 59 23.33 -14.72 -8.85
C LYS A 59 21.96 -15.35 -9.15
N TYR A 60 21.47 -15.21 -10.38
CA TYR A 60 20.19 -15.77 -10.77
C TYR A 60 20.18 -17.30 -10.71
N GLU A 61 21.25 -17.98 -11.12
CA GLU A 61 21.37 -19.44 -11.00
C GLU A 61 21.33 -19.92 -9.54
N ILE A 62 21.97 -19.18 -8.62
CA ILE A 62 21.89 -19.48 -7.17
C ILE A 62 20.44 -19.35 -6.69
N ILE A 63 19.76 -18.26 -7.06
CA ILE A 63 18.35 -18.03 -6.74
C ILE A 63 17.47 -19.15 -7.32
N TYR A 64 17.67 -19.49 -8.59
CA TYR A 64 16.90 -20.50 -9.32
C TYR A 64 16.98 -21.86 -8.63
N ARG A 65 18.19 -22.32 -8.30
CA ARG A 65 18.39 -23.60 -7.61
C ARG A 65 17.76 -23.60 -6.22
N TYR A 66 17.92 -22.50 -5.47
CA TYR A 66 17.36 -22.41 -4.12
C TYR A 66 15.82 -22.43 -4.14
N ILE A 67 15.20 -21.60 -4.99
CA ILE A 67 13.75 -21.42 -4.98
C ILE A 67 13.01 -22.66 -5.51
N LYS A 68 13.62 -23.42 -6.43
CA LYS A 68 13.05 -24.69 -6.92
C LYS A 68 12.76 -25.69 -5.80
N GLU A 69 13.56 -25.69 -4.75
CA GLU A 69 13.46 -26.61 -3.61
C GLU A 69 12.70 -26.01 -2.40
N ASN A 70 12.47 -24.69 -2.37
CA ASN A 70 11.93 -23.99 -1.19
C ASN A 70 10.64 -23.20 -1.49
N TRP A 71 10.10 -23.29 -2.70
CA TRP A 71 8.86 -22.60 -3.09
C TRP A 71 7.64 -23.30 -2.51
N GLU A 72 6.77 -22.51 -1.90
CA GLU A 72 5.41 -22.92 -1.55
C GLU A 72 4.45 -21.87 -2.10
N PRO A 73 3.30 -22.28 -2.67
CA PRO A 73 2.29 -21.34 -3.15
C PRO A 73 1.77 -20.42 -2.04
N PHE A 74 1.59 -19.15 -2.39
CA PHE A 74 1.00 -18.17 -1.49
C PHE A 74 -0.52 -18.30 -1.45
N HIS A 75 -1.11 -18.11 -0.28
CA HIS A 75 -2.55 -17.94 -0.14
C HIS A 75 -2.96 -16.54 -0.65
N TRP A 76 -3.74 -16.52 -1.73
CA TRP A 76 -4.18 -15.28 -2.36
C TRP A 76 -5.39 -14.68 -1.64
N ILE A 77 -5.17 -13.54 -0.96
CA ILE A 77 -6.23 -12.74 -0.36
C ILE A 77 -6.49 -11.52 -1.25
N GLN A 78 -7.65 -11.48 -1.89
CA GLN A 78 -8.08 -10.34 -2.70
C GLN A 78 -8.91 -9.37 -1.87
N LEU A 79 -8.50 -8.10 -1.78
CA LEU A 79 -9.27 -7.11 -1.02
C LEU A 79 -10.69 -6.91 -1.54
N LYS A 80 -10.93 -7.12 -2.84
CA LYS A 80 -12.29 -7.08 -3.41
C LYS A 80 -13.21 -8.10 -2.74
N ASP A 81 -12.75 -9.34 -2.55
CA ASP A 81 -13.54 -10.40 -1.93
C ASP A 81 -13.77 -10.04 -0.45
N ILE A 82 -12.77 -9.46 0.21
CA ILE A 82 -12.91 -8.99 1.59
C ILE A 82 -13.95 -7.87 1.68
N ILE A 83 -13.99 -6.93 0.74
CA ILE A 83 -15.06 -5.92 0.64
C ILE A 83 -16.42 -6.60 0.47
N THR A 84 -16.52 -7.61 -0.40
CA THR A 84 -17.76 -8.39 -0.57
C THR A 84 -18.20 -9.06 0.72
N SER A 85 -17.26 -9.50 1.57
CA SER A 85 -17.61 -10.02 2.90
C SER A 85 -18.24 -9.00 3.85
N PHE A 86 -18.02 -7.69 3.65
CA PHE A 86 -18.71 -6.62 4.38
C PHE A 86 -20.05 -6.29 3.74
N ILE A 87 -20.16 -6.39 2.42
CA ILE A 87 -21.43 -6.23 1.70
C ILE A 87 -22.45 -7.22 2.26
N VAL A 88 -22.12 -8.51 2.23
CA VAL A 88 -23.02 -9.60 2.68
C VAL A 88 -23.26 -9.64 4.19
N GLU A 89 -22.74 -8.69 4.97
CA GLU A 89 -23.15 -8.50 6.37
C GLU A 89 -24.48 -7.73 6.48
N ASN A 90 -24.85 -6.99 5.44
CA ASN A 90 -26.14 -6.29 5.32
C ASN A 90 -27.15 -7.20 4.62
N ASP A 91 -28.43 -7.02 4.91
CA ASP A 91 -29.50 -7.72 4.20
C ASP A 91 -29.57 -7.28 2.72
N PHE A 92 -30.14 -8.14 1.87
CA PHE A 92 -30.19 -7.90 0.44
C PHE A 92 -30.95 -6.62 0.07
N THR A 93 -32.04 -6.31 0.77
CA THR A 93 -32.89 -5.15 0.49
C THR A 93 -32.12 -3.84 0.73
N SER A 94 -31.44 -3.74 1.87
CA SER A 94 -30.58 -2.59 2.17
C SER A 94 -29.46 -2.42 1.14
N PHE A 95 -28.85 -3.53 0.70
CA PHE A 95 -27.79 -3.49 -0.29
C PHE A 95 -28.27 -3.10 -1.69
N SER A 96 -29.40 -3.66 -2.16
CA SER A 96 -29.96 -3.35 -3.47
C SER A 96 -30.38 -1.88 -3.55
N GLN A 97 -31.10 -1.39 -2.52
CA GLN A 97 -31.47 0.02 -2.42
C GLN A 97 -30.24 0.94 -2.46
N TYR A 98 -29.20 0.62 -1.69
CA TYR A 98 -27.95 1.39 -1.71
C TYR A 98 -27.32 1.44 -3.11
N ILE A 99 -27.27 0.32 -3.83
CA ILE A 99 -26.76 0.29 -5.20
C ILE A 99 -27.58 1.21 -6.11
N TYR A 100 -28.91 1.10 -6.06
CA TYR A 100 -29.79 1.87 -6.95
C TYR A 100 -29.67 3.37 -6.70
N GLU A 101 -29.53 3.79 -5.44
CA GLU A 101 -29.30 5.19 -5.07
C GLU A 101 -27.94 5.69 -5.58
N GLN A 102 -26.85 4.93 -5.33
CA GLN A 102 -25.50 5.37 -5.70
C GLN A 102 -25.24 5.37 -7.21
N LEU A 103 -25.90 4.47 -7.94
CA LEU A 103 -25.81 4.37 -9.40
C LEU A 103 -26.90 5.13 -10.13
N GLN A 104 -27.87 5.72 -9.43
CA GLN A 104 -29.01 6.44 -10.01
C GLN A 104 -29.82 5.55 -11.00
N ILE A 105 -30.10 4.31 -10.59
CA ILE A 105 -30.85 3.35 -11.42
C ILE A 105 -32.34 3.56 -11.21
N GLU A 106 -32.99 4.15 -12.21
CA GLU A 106 -34.43 4.44 -12.16
C GLU A 106 -35.29 3.33 -12.77
N LYS A 107 -34.80 2.64 -13.81
CA LYS A 107 -35.57 1.64 -14.57
C LYS A 107 -35.85 0.39 -13.74
N GLU A 108 -37.14 0.10 -13.53
CA GLU A 108 -37.58 -1.01 -12.69
C GLU A 108 -37.24 -2.39 -13.26
N GLU A 109 -37.31 -2.56 -14.58
CA GLU A 109 -36.94 -3.82 -15.26
C GLU A 109 -35.50 -4.25 -14.95
N ILE A 110 -34.57 -3.28 -14.90
CA ILE A 110 -33.15 -3.52 -14.60
C ILE A 110 -32.98 -3.96 -13.13
N LYS A 111 -33.75 -3.38 -12.22
CA LYS A 111 -33.76 -3.77 -10.80
C LYS A 111 -34.26 -5.21 -10.65
N ILE A 112 -35.39 -5.54 -11.28
CA ILE A 112 -35.98 -6.88 -11.23
C ILE A 112 -35.00 -7.94 -11.77
N ASP A 113 -34.39 -7.70 -12.93
CA ASP A 113 -33.42 -8.63 -13.53
C ASP A 113 -32.21 -8.88 -12.61
N PHE A 114 -31.67 -7.82 -11.99
CA PHE A 114 -30.57 -7.93 -11.05
C PHE A 114 -30.95 -8.72 -9.80
N GLU A 115 -32.12 -8.43 -9.22
CA GLU A 115 -32.59 -9.12 -8.01
C GLU A 115 -32.84 -10.60 -8.27
N GLN A 116 -33.53 -10.95 -9.34
CA GLN A 116 -33.76 -12.34 -9.73
C GLN A 116 -32.43 -13.09 -9.99
N SER A 117 -31.42 -12.41 -10.52
CA SER A 117 -30.13 -13.03 -10.86
C SER A 117 -29.25 -13.37 -9.65
N ILE A 118 -29.43 -12.71 -8.50
CA ILE A 118 -28.46 -12.79 -7.40
C ILE A 118 -29.07 -12.99 -5.99
N LYS A 119 -30.34 -12.66 -5.77
CA LYS A 119 -30.94 -12.58 -4.43
C LYS A 119 -30.80 -13.88 -3.63
N GLU A 120 -31.16 -15.03 -4.22
CA GLU A 120 -31.10 -16.32 -3.53
C GLU A 120 -29.67 -16.67 -3.07
N GLU A 121 -28.69 -16.45 -3.95
CA GLU A 121 -27.29 -16.71 -3.65
C GLU A 121 -26.74 -15.72 -2.61
N TYR A 122 -27.16 -14.46 -2.69
CA TYR A 122 -26.85 -13.43 -1.69
C TYR A 122 -27.39 -13.83 -0.32
N ASP A 123 -28.68 -14.18 -0.23
CA ASP A 123 -29.35 -14.51 1.03
C ASP A 123 -28.74 -15.78 1.65
N SER A 124 -28.39 -16.76 0.84
CA SER A 124 -27.64 -17.95 1.25
C SER A 124 -26.27 -17.60 1.84
N LEU A 125 -25.50 -16.75 1.16
CA LEU A 125 -24.17 -16.34 1.60
C LEU A 125 -24.21 -15.43 2.85
N HIS A 126 -25.20 -14.53 2.92
CA HIS A 126 -25.50 -13.68 4.07
C HIS A 126 -25.79 -14.53 5.31
N LYS A 127 -26.67 -15.53 5.18
CA LYS A 127 -26.97 -16.48 6.25
C LYS A 127 -25.71 -17.24 6.69
N TYR A 128 -24.97 -17.80 5.74
CA TYR A 128 -23.73 -18.53 6.02
C TYR A 128 -22.70 -17.66 6.78
N ARG A 129 -22.57 -16.38 6.38
CA ARG A 129 -21.69 -15.41 7.05
C ARG A 129 -22.14 -15.12 8.49
N LYS A 130 -23.45 -14.96 8.72
CA LYS A 130 -24.04 -14.77 10.06
C LYS A 130 -23.82 -16.00 10.94
N ASP A 131 -24.07 -17.19 10.43
CA ASP A 131 -23.92 -18.46 11.16
C ASP A 131 -22.47 -18.65 11.63
N ILE A 132 -21.47 -18.41 10.75
CA ILE A 132 -20.04 -18.43 11.12
C ILE A 132 -19.72 -17.40 12.22
N HIS A 133 -20.35 -16.22 12.17
CA HIS A 133 -20.13 -15.18 13.17
C HIS A 133 -20.68 -15.60 14.54
N ILE A 134 -21.89 -16.12 14.58
CA ILE A 134 -22.58 -16.58 15.78
C ILE A 134 -21.80 -17.74 16.40
N LEU A 135 -21.45 -18.75 15.61
CA LEU A 135 -20.69 -19.90 16.08
C LEU A 135 -19.35 -19.48 16.68
N ARG A 136 -18.65 -18.54 16.04
CA ARG A 136 -17.42 -17.98 16.60
C ARG A 136 -17.65 -17.33 17.96
N LYS A 137 -18.68 -16.49 18.08
CA LYS A 137 -18.98 -15.75 19.31
C LYS A 137 -19.32 -16.73 20.43
N GLN A 138 -20.14 -17.74 20.16
CA GLN A 138 -20.50 -18.80 21.11
C GLN A 138 -19.27 -19.54 21.64
N ILE A 139 -18.32 -19.91 20.77
CA ILE A 139 -17.07 -20.57 21.18
C ILE A 139 -16.17 -19.63 22.01
N GLU A 140 -16.06 -18.36 21.60
CA GLU A 140 -15.25 -17.37 22.32
C GLU A 140 -15.83 -17.05 23.72
N GLU A 141 -17.17 -17.01 23.85
CA GLU A 141 -17.87 -16.73 25.11
C GLU A 141 -17.94 -17.94 26.04
N SER A 142 -18.12 -19.15 25.50
CA SER A 142 -18.13 -20.38 26.29
C SER A 142 -16.75 -20.75 26.84
N GLY A 143 -15.68 -20.18 26.29
CA GLY A 143 -14.32 -20.58 26.60
C GLY A 143 -14.00 -22.02 26.19
N SER A 144 -14.78 -22.59 25.27
CA SER A 144 -14.61 -23.98 24.80
C SER A 144 -13.17 -24.20 24.33
N LYS A 145 -12.56 -25.28 24.85
CA LYS A 145 -11.24 -25.78 24.44
C LYS A 145 -11.36 -27.00 23.54
N ASP A 146 -12.56 -27.35 23.08
CA ASP A 146 -12.74 -28.47 22.17
C ASP A 146 -12.08 -28.17 20.82
N GLN A 147 -10.99 -28.88 20.54
CA GLN A 147 -10.19 -28.70 19.35
C GLN A 147 -10.97 -29.07 18.08
N ASN A 148 -11.88 -30.05 18.15
CA ASN A 148 -12.70 -30.47 17.01
C ASN A 148 -13.70 -29.38 16.61
N GLU A 149 -14.38 -28.79 17.59
CA GLU A 149 -15.31 -27.68 17.38
C GLU A 149 -14.59 -26.46 16.76
N ILE A 150 -13.44 -26.11 17.33
CA ILE A 150 -12.60 -25.01 16.86
C ILE A 150 -12.12 -25.25 15.42
N ASP A 151 -11.65 -26.46 15.11
CA ASP A 151 -11.13 -26.79 13.78
C ASP A 151 -12.23 -26.91 12.73
N SER A 152 -13.41 -27.42 13.10
CA SER A 152 -14.60 -27.39 12.25
C SER A 152 -14.98 -25.95 11.86
N ARG A 153 -15.05 -25.04 12.83
CA ARG A 153 -15.32 -23.62 12.57
C ARG A 153 -14.23 -22.97 11.69
N ARG A 154 -12.95 -23.31 11.90
CA ARG A 154 -11.85 -22.82 11.07
C ARG A 154 -12.01 -23.29 9.62
N LYS A 155 -12.34 -24.57 9.41
CA LYS A 155 -12.62 -25.12 8.07
C LYS A 155 -13.80 -24.39 7.40
N GLN A 156 -14.91 -24.16 8.10
CA GLN A 156 -16.03 -23.38 7.56
C GLN A 156 -15.63 -21.94 7.18
N SER A 157 -14.81 -21.29 8.01
CA SER A 157 -14.28 -19.96 7.71
C SER A 157 -13.37 -19.97 6.47
N PHE A 158 -12.56 -21.00 6.31
CA PHE A 158 -11.69 -21.17 5.15
C PHE A 158 -12.51 -21.40 3.87
N GLU A 159 -13.50 -22.31 3.91
CA GLU A 159 -14.45 -22.54 2.82
C GLU A 159 -15.19 -21.27 2.40
N PHE A 160 -15.61 -20.45 3.38
CA PHE A 160 -16.22 -19.15 3.10
C PHE A 160 -15.27 -18.25 2.31
N TYR A 161 -14.08 -17.94 2.86
CA TYR A 161 -13.20 -16.92 2.30
C TYR A 161 -12.47 -17.35 1.01
N PHE A 162 -12.15 -18.63 0.87
CA PHE A 162 -11.30 -19.12 -0.24
C PHE A 162 -12.05 -19.93 -1.29
N LYS A 163 -13.31 -20.32 -1.05
CA LYS A 163 -14.11 -21.05 -2.06
C LYS A 163 -15.40 -20.34 -2.42
N LYS A 164 -16.29 -20.07 -1.45
CA LYS A 164 -17.63 -19.50 -1.72
C LYS A 164 -17.58 -18.03 -2.10
N LEU A 165 -16.89 -17.22 -1.30
CA LEU A 165 -16.86 -15.77 -1.44
C LEU A 165 -16.20 -15.30 -2.75
N PRO A 166 -15.08 -15.87 -3.24
CA PRO A 166 -14.49 -15.44 -4.51
C PRO A 166 -15.41 -15.70 -5.72
N LEU A 167 -16.11 -16.85 -5.74
CA LEU A 167 -17.07 -17.19 -6.80
C LEU A 167 -18.23 -16.18 -6.82
N PHE A 168 -18.81 -15.91 -5.65
CA PHE A 168 -19.87 -14.92 -5.51
C PHE A 168 -19.39 -13.51 -5.90
N SER A 169 -18.19 -13.12 -5.46
CA SER A 169 -17.61 -11.80 -5.77
C SER A 169 -17.41 -11.61 -7.28
N PHE A 170 -17.00 -12.67 -7.99
CA PHE A 170 -16.92 -12.66 -9.44
C PHE A 170 -18.29 -12.51 -10.11
N LYS A 171 -19.29 -13.27 -9.68
CA LYS A 171 -20.66 -13.16 -10.21
C LYS A 171 -21.25 -11.76 -9.96
N LEU A 172 -21.09 -11.24 -8.74
CA LEU A 172 -21.53 -9.89 -8.38
C LEU A 172 -20.83 -8.83 -9.23
N LYS A 173 -19.53 -8.96 -9.48
CA LYS A 173 -18.81 -8.06 -10.40
C LYS A 173 -19.45 -8.04 -11.79
N THR A 174 -19.71 -9.22 -12.36
CA THR A 174 -20.30 -9.34 -13.69
C THR A 174 -21.68 -8.72 -13.75
N LEU A 175 -22.53 -8.95 -12.75
CA LEU A 175 -23.88 -8.38 -12.69
C LEU A 175 -23.87 -6.86 -12.48
N LEU A 176 -23.01 -6.34 -11.59
CA LEU A 176 -22.89 -4.90 -11.40
C LEU A 176 -22.46 -4.20 -12.69
N ASN A 177 -21.51 -4.76 -13.44
CA ASN A 177 -21.10 -4.18 -14.72
C ASN A 177 -22.18 -4.21 -15.81
N LYS A 178 -23.23 -5.05 -15.67
CA LYS A 178 -24.40 -5.02 -16.57
C LYS A 178 -25.39 -3.90 -16.22
N LEU A 179 -25.46 -3.51 -14.95
CA LEU A 179 -26.38 -2.46 -14.49
C LEU A 179 -26.06 -1.09 -15.11
N SER A 180 -24.78 -0.73 -15.08
CA SER A 180 -24.24 0.41 -15.80
C SER A 180 -22.75 0.19 -16.02
N GLU A 181 -22.18 0.79 -17.07
CA GLU A 181 -20.74 0.70 -17.30
C GLU A 181 -19.97 1.18 -16.06
N GLU A 182 -18.95 0.42 -15.66
CA GLU A 182 -18.07 0.71 -14.49
C GLU A 182 -18.70 0.72 -13.10
N SER A 183 -19.99 0.37 -12.98
CA SER A 183 -20.70 0.29 -11.70
C SER A 183 -19.88 -0.42 -10.63
N TYR A 184 -19.26 -1.54 -10.99
CA TYR A 184 -18.46 -2.33 -10.06
C TYR A 184 -17.31 -1.54 -9.46
N THR A 185 -16.48 -0.93 -10.31
CA THR A 185 -15.26 -0.24 -9.85
C THR A 185 -15.63 0.94 -8.98
N ARG A 186 -16.59 1.77 -9.42
CA ARG A 186 -17.07 2.92 -8.65
C ARG A 186 -17.67 2.49 -7.30
N LEU A 187 -18.53 1.48 -7.28
CA LEU A 187 -19.15 0.98 -6.05
C LEU A 187 -18.15 0.37 -5.09
N TYR A 188 -17.25 -0.51 -5.55
CA TYR A 188 -16.27 -1.16 -4.67
C TYR A 188 -15.27 -0.16 -4.09
N GLN A 189 -14.94 0.90 -4.82
CA GLN A 189 -14.14 1.99 -4.28
C GLN A 189 -14.89 2.77 -3.20
N LEU A 190 -16.16 3.12 -3.43
CA LEU A 190 -17.00 3.81 -2.45
C LEU A 190 -17.22 2.96 -1.20
N ILE A 191 -17.61 1.70 -1.36
CA ILE A 191 -17.83 0.76 -0.26
C ILE A 191 -16.51 0.52 0.50
N GLY A 192 -15.38 0.42 -0.20
CA GLY A 192 -14.06 0.34 0.44
C GLY A 192 -13.77 1.56 1.31
N ASP A 193 -14.09 2.77 0.82
CA ASP A 193 -13.96 4.01 1.58
C ASP A 193 -14.91 4.02 2.79
N ASN A 194 -16.18 3.60 2.63
CA ASN A 194 -17.16 3.46 3.71
C ASN A 194 -16.65 2.51 4.80
N ILE A 195 -16.12 1.33 4.45
CA ILE A 195 -15.60 0.37 5.42
C ILE A 195 -14.45 0.98 6.24
N ARG A 196 -13.59 1.79 5.61
CA ARG A 196 -12.51 2.51 6.33
C ARG A 196 -13.04 3.72 7.09
N CYS A 197 -14.15 4.31 6.67
CA CYS A 197 -14.76 5.47 7.30
C CYS A 197 -15.56 5.09 8.56
N SER A 198 -16.48 4.11 8.43
CA SER A 198 -17.49 3.75 9.43
C SER A 198 -17.40 2.30 9.92
N GLY A 199 -16.58 1.47 9.27
CA GLY A 199 -16.55 0.02 9.53
C GLY A 199 -17.71 -0.77 8.92
N ASN A 200 -18.63 -0.13 8.20
CA ASN A 200 -19.77 -0.73 7.49
C ASN A 200 -19.64 -0.46 5.97
N ALA A 201 -20.19 -1.35 5.13
CA ALA A 201 -20.18 -1.21 3.68
C ALA A 201 -21.07 -0.06 3.15
N LEU A 202 -22.16 0.26 3.83
CA LEU A 202 -23.23 1.15 3.35
C LEU A 202 -23.29 2.49 4.11
N ASP A 203 -22.48 2.67 5.17
CA ASP A 203 -22.45 3.89 5.99
C ASP A 203 -21.15 4.68 5.74
N SER A 204 -21.27 5.99 5.54
CA SER A 204 -20.14 6.90 5.32
C SER A 204 -19.84 7.80 6.54
N THR A 205 -20.47 7.54 7.69
CA THR A 205 -20.24 8.30 8.94
C THR A 205 -18.87 8.02 9.52
N PHE A 206 -18.02 9.04 9.64
CA PHE A 206 -16.64 8.86 10.09
C PHE A 206 -16.55 8.43 11.56
N ASN A 207 -15.84 7.32 11.79
CA ASN A 207 -15.50 6.78 13.09
C ASN A 207 -14.00 6.42 13.16
N PRO A 208 -13.19 7.17 13.93
CA PRO A 208 -11.74 6.95 13.99
C PRO A 208 -11.33 5.59 14.56
N ASP A 209 -12.17 4.93 15.37
CA ASP A 209 -11.86 3.62 15.95
C ASP A 209 -11.96 2.47 14.93
N LEU A 210 -12.54 2.75 13.76
CA LEU A 210 -12.88 1.79 12.72
C LEU A 210 -12.02 1.91 11.46
N ILE A 211 -11.05 2.84 11.42
CA ILE A 211 -10.17 3.05 10.24
C ILE A 211 -9.41 1.80 9.79
N PHE A 212 -9.14 0.87 10.71
CA PHE A 212 -8.46 -0.39 10.42
C PHE A 212 -9.42 -1.59 10.26
N ARG A 213 -10.72 -1.37 10.11
CA ARG A 213 -11.71 -2.47 10.09
C ARG A 213 -11.44 -3.46 8.96
N LEU A 214 -11.14 -2.98 7.76
CA LEU A 214 -10.79 -3.80 6.60
C LEU A 214 -9.51 -4.63 6.88
N SER A 215 -8.43 -3.97 7.31
CA SER A 215 -7.15 -4.62 7.62
C SER A 215 -7.27 -5.63 8.77
N ARG A 216 -8.10 -5.34 9.79
CA ARG A 216 -8.41 -6.26 10.90
C ARG A 216 -9.10 -7.53 10.40
N ARG A 217 -9.93 -7.47 9.35
CA ARG A 217 -10.56 -8.64 8.74
C ARG A 217 -9.55 -9.50 8.00
N VAL A 218 -8.73 -8.89 7.15
CA VAL A 218 -7.61 -9.57 6.47
C VAL A 218 -6.68 -10.23 7.49
N ASN A 219 -6.35 -9.54 8.59
CA ASN A 219 -5.53 -10.07 9.67
C ASN A 219 -6.16 -11.30 10.35
N LYS A 220 -7.49 -11.33 10.53
CA LYS A 220 -8.19 -12.52 11.04
C LYS A 220 -8.04 -13.71 10.07
N ILE A 221 -8.04 -13.46 8.76
CA ILE A 221 -7.85 -14.48 7.73
C ILE A 221 -6.40 -14.98 7.72
N ILE A 222 -5.41 -14.10 7.83
CA ILE A 222 -4.01 -14.50 7.99
C ILE A 222 -3.83 -15.41 9.22
N LYS A 223 -4.43 -15.03 10.36
CA LYS A 223 -4.41 -15.86 11.59
C LYS A 223 -5.12 -17.19 11.41
N LEU A 224 -6.22 -17.22 10.64
CA LEU A 224 -6.92 -18.45 10.29
C LEU A 224 -6.00 -19.39 9.50
N LEU A 225 -5.35 -18.89 8.45
CA LEU A 225 -4.40 -19.66 7.63
C LEU A 225 -3.27 -20.25 8.47
N ARG A 226 -2.64 -19.44 9.34
CA ARG A 226 -1.59 -19.92 10.25
C ARG A 226 -2.08 -21.04 11.18
N LYS A 227 -3.33 -20.98 11.64
CA LYS A 227 -3.89 -22.01 12.51
C LYS A 227 -4.26 -23.29 11.75
N ILE A 228 -4.63 -23.18 10.47
CA ILE A 228 -4.91 -24.32 9.61
C ILE A 228 -3.63 -25.03 9.18
N ASN A 229 -2.60 -24.27 8.80
CA ASN A 229 -1.33 -24.82 8.33
C ASN A 229 -0.47 -25.41 9.46
N GLN A 230 -0.70 -24.99 10.71
CA GLN A 230 0.02 -25.46 11.90
C GLN A 230 1.54 -25.26 11.74
N ASP A 231 2.29 -26.35 11.57
CA ASP A 231 3.75 -26.35 11.44
C ASP A 231 4.22 -26.14 9.99
N LYS A 232 3.31 -26.17 9.01
CA LYS A 232 3.65 -25.91 7.62
C LYS A 232 3.87 -24.41 7.37
N PRO A 233 4.77 -24.03 6.45
CA PRO A 233 4.92 -22.66 6.00
C PRO A 233 3.58 -22.02 5.64
N THR A 234 3.39 -20.77 6.04
CA THR A 234 2.20 -19.99 5.70
C THR A 234 2.62 -18.72 4.98
N TYR A 235 2.51 -18.74 3.66
CA TYR A 235 2.80 -17.60 2.82
C TYR A 235 1.49 -16.98 2.34
N VAL A 236 1.37 -15.66 2.45
CA VAL A 236 0.14 -14.93 2.11
C VAL A 236 0.48 -13.78 1.19
N VAL A 237 -0.30 -13.63 0.11
CA VAL A 237 -0.26 -12.45 -0.74
C VAL A 237 -1.57 -11.68 -0.62
N ILE A 238 -1.50 -10.42 -0.23
CA ILE A 238 -2.64 -9.50 -0.13
C ILE A 238 -2.65 -8.64 -1.39
N ASP A 239 -3.62 -8.87 -2.25
CA ASP A 239 -3.73 -8.17 -3.53
C ASP A 239 -4.38 -6.79 -3.39
N ALA A 240 -3.70 -5.81 -3.96
CA ALA A 240 -4.13 -4.43 -4.18
C ALA A 240 -4.43 -3.60 -2.92
N LEU A 241 -3.47 -3.45 -2.01
CA LEU A 241 -3.49 -2.42 -0.96
C LEU A 241 -3.45 -1.03 -1.58
N ARG A 242 -4.48 -0.21 -1.32
CA ARG A 242 -4.65 1.11 -1.96
C ARG A 242 -4.69 2.27 -0.98
N ASN A 243 -4.76 1.98 0.33
CA ASN A 243 -4.65 2.99 1.37
C ASN A 243 -3.35 2.75 2.18
N PRO A 244 -2.55 3.80 2.43
CA PRO A 244 -1.25 3.65 3.08
C PRO A 244 -1.35 3.15 4.52
N TYR A 245 -2.46 3.42 5.22
CA TYR A 245 -2.70 2.93 6.57
C TYR A 245 -3.01 1.43 6.60
N GLU A 246 -3.53 0.85 5.51
CA GLU A 246 -3.64 -0.61 5.38
C GLU A 246 -2.25 -1.25 5.39
N ALA A 247 -1.30 -0.71 4.62
CA ALA A 247 0.07 -1.20 4.59
C ALA A 247 0.81 -0.99 5.92
N ILE A 248 0.67 0.20 6.53
CA ILE A 248 1.25 0.50 7.85
C ILE A 248 0.72 -0.47 8.91
N TYR A 249 -0.59 -0.76 8.88
CA TYR A 249 -1.19 -1.71 9.82
C TYR A 249 -0.52 -3.09 9.79
N PHE A 250 -0.20 -3.62 8.60
CA PHE A 250 0.48 -4.92 8.50
C PHE A 250 1.96 -4.83 8.85
N ARG A 251 2.64 -3.74 8.45
CA ARG A 251 4.05 -3.48 8.78
C ARG A 251 4.28 -3.44 10.30
N GLU A 252 3.43 -2.76 11.05
CA GLU A 252 3.55 -2.67 12.51
C GLU A 252 3.22 -4.00 13.21
N ARG A 253 2.48 -4.89 12.55
CA ARG A 253 1.96 -6.12 13.16
C ARG A 253 2.76 -7.37 12.81
N TYR A 254 3.43 -7.37 11.66
CA TYR A 254 4.16 -8.52 11.15
C TYR A 254 5.57 -8.10 10.73
N SER A 255 6.57 -8.63 11.42
CA SER A 255 7.98 -8.45 11.04
C SER A 255 8.33 -9.10 9.69
N ALA A 256 7.53 -10.07 9.25
CA ALA A 256 7.64 -10.74 7.95
C ALA A 256 6.68 -10.15 6.89
N PHE A 257 6.25 -8.90 7.05
CA PHE A 257 5.47 -8.18 6.06
C PHE A 257 6.37 -7.38 5.11
N TYR A 258 6.12 -7.51 3.81
CA TYR A 258 6.83 -6.81 2.75
C TYR A 258 5.81 -6.20 1.78
N LEU A 259 5.89 -4.89 1.53
CA LEU A 259 5.07 -4.21 0.54
C LEU A 259 5.80 -4.14 -0.80
N LEU A 260 5.22 -4.77 -1.83
CA LEU A 260 5.72 -4.74 -3.20
C LEU A 260 4.90 -3.74 -4.03
N ALA A 261 5.58 -2.73 -4.58
CA ALA A 261 5.02 -1.81 -5.56
C ALA A 261 5.20 -2.38 -6.97
N ILE A 262 4.09 -2.72 -7.62
CA ILE A 262 4.07 -3.19 -9.00
C ILE A 262 3.89 -2.00 -9.93
N SER A 263 4.80 -1.88 -10.89
CA SER A 263 4.85 -0.76 -11.84
C SER A 263 5.00 -1.28 -13.27
N THR A 264 4.54 -0.49 -14.23
CA THR A 264 4.70 -0.76 -15.66
C THR A 264 4.65 0.58 -16.40
N LYS A 265 5.12 0.63 -17.65
CA LYS A 265 5.01 1.85 -18.48
C LYS A 265 3.54 2.24 -18.63
N ASN A 266 3.27 3.54 -18.64
CA ASN A 266 1.89 4.04 -18.69
C ASN A 266 1.16 3.60 -19.98
N ASP A 267 1.87 3.53 -21.10
CA ASP A 267 1.30 3.10 -22.38
C ASP A 267 0.89 1.61 -22.33
N ASP A 268 1.73 0.76 -21.74
CA ASP A 268 1.43 -0.66 -21.56
C ASP A 268 0.24 -0.85 -20.60
N ARG A 269 0.18 -0.05 -19.53
CA ARG A 269 -0.96 -0.02 -18.60
C ARG A 269 -2.26 0.37 -19.32
N ILE A 270 -2.24 1.43 -20.14
CA ILE A 270 -3.43 1.88 -20.89
C ILE A 270 -3.89 0.79 -21.86
N LYS A 271 -2.96 0.19 -22.61
CA LYS A 271 -3.27 -0.92 -23.52
C LYS A 271 -3.93 -2.09 -22.80
N ARG A 272 -3.45 -2.48 -21.61
CA ARG A 272 -4.08 -3.53 -20.79
C ARG A 272 -5.48 -3.16 -20.31
N LEU A 273 -5.67 -1.92 -19.86
CA LEU A 273 -6.99 -1.42 -19.44
C LEU A 273 -8.00 -1.46 -20.59
N GLN A 274 -7.56 -1.12 -21.80
CA GLN A 274 -8.39 -1.18 -23.00
C GLN A 274 -8.65 -2.62 -23.45
N LYS A 275 -7.61 -3.47 -23.53
CA LYS A 275 -7.70 -4.85 -24.04
C LYS A 275 -8.44 -5.79 -23.07
N ASP A 276 -8.07 -5.77 -21.79
CA ASP A 276 -8.49 -6.80 -20.82
C ASP A 276 -9.73 -6.37 -20.01
N PHE A 277 -9.94 -5.07 -19.88
CA PHE A 277 -11.03 -4.49 -19.07
C PHE A 277 -12.04 -3.67 -19.87
N ASN A 278 -11.79 -3.46 -21.17
CA ASN A 278 -12.64 -2.68 -22.08
C ASN A 278 -12.87 -1.22 -21.60
N TYR A 279 -11.85 -0.60 -20.99
CA TYR A 279 -11.94 0.77 -20.51
C TYR A 279 -11.68 1.78 -21.63
N ASN A 280 -12.53 2.80 -21.74
CA ASN A 280 -12.33 3.94 -22.62
C ASN A 280 -11.45 5.03 -21.98
N GLU A 281 -11.11 6.09 -22.72
CA GLU A 281 -10.21 7.15 -22.22
C GLU A 281 -10.78 7.93 -21.03
N ILE A 282 -12.09 8.20 -21.03
CA ILE A 282 -12.76 8.96 -19.96
C ILE A 282 -12.69 8.15 -18.66
N GLN A 283 -12.96 6.86 -18.77
CA GLN A 283 -12.91 5.87 -17.71
C GLN A 283 -11.52 5.77 -17.08
N ILE A 284 -10.47 5.67 -17.90
CA ILE A 284 -9.08 5.67 -17.43
C ILE A 284 -8.74 6.97 -16.70
N LYS A 285 -9.18 8.13 -17.20
CA LYS A 285 -8.97 9.43 -16.54
C LYS A 285 -9.67 9.51 -15.18
N GLN A 286 -10.90 8.99 -15.07
CA GLN A 286 -11.64 8.97 -13.80
C GLN A 286 -10.97 8.05 -12.77
N LEU A 287 -10.53 6.87 -13.21
CA LEU A 287 -9.77 5.92 -12.40
C LEU A 287 -8.47 6.54 -11.88
N ASP A 288 -7.70 7.16 -12.77
CA ASP A 288 -6.43 7.82 -12.42
C ASP A 288 -6.66 8.96 -11.41
N LYS A 289 -7.72 9.76 -11.58
CA LYS A 289 -8.09 10.84 -10.64
C LYS A 289 -8.43 10.31 -9.24
N LYS A 290 -9.07 9.15 -9.14
CA LYS A 290 -9.40 8.52 -7.85
C LYS A 290 -8.17 7.88 -7.19
N GLU A 291 -7.31 7.26 -7.99
CA GLU A 291 -6.08 6.59 -7.52
C GLU A 291 -4.98 7.57 -7.10
N TYR A 292 -4.92 8.74 -7.76
CA TYR A 292 -3.98 9.83 -7.54
C TYR A 292 -4.71 11.11 -7.12
N PRO A 293 -5.31 11.14 -5.93
CA PRO A 293 -6.01 12.34 -5.47
C PRO A 293 -5.01 13.49 -5.29
N GLU A 294 -5.35 14.68 -5.79
CA GLU A 294 -4.45 15.84 -5.75
C GLU A 294 -4.09 16.27 -4.31
N LYS A 295 -5.06 16.21 -3.38
CA LYS A 295 -4.86 16.42 -1.93
C LYS A 295 -6.08 15.98 -1.13
N LEU A 296 -5.91 14.99 -0.26
CA LEU A 296 -6.93 14.57 0.70
C LEU A 296 -6.98 15.56 1.88
N LYS A 297 -8.18 15.97 2.30
CA LYS A 297 -8.39 16.94 3.39
C LYS A 297 -9.05 16.27 4.60
N GLY A 298 -8.66 16.70 5.81
CA GLY A 298 -9.26 16.24 7.05
C GLY A 298 -9.27 14.72 7.18
N GLU A 299 -10.42 14.17 7.57
CA GLU A 299 -10.64 12.74 7.79
C GLU A 299 -10.47 11.86 6.54
N GLN A 300 -10.67 12.41 5.33
CA GLN A 300 -10.53 11.67 4.08
C GLN A 300 -9.14 11.05 3.91
N GLN A 301 -8.13 11.64 4.55
CA GLN A 301 -6.77 11.10 4.55
C GLN A 301 -6.73 9.67 5.09
N PHE A 302 -7.57 9.32 6.06
CA PHE A 302 -7.54 8.02 6.72
C PHE A 302 -8.28 6.93 5.92
N PHE A 303 -9.36 7.29 5.24
CA PHE A 303 -10.21 6.31 4.57
C PHE A 303 -10.14 6.32 3.05
N SER A 304 -9.64 7.36 2.39
CA SER A 304 -9.54 7.39 0.92
C SER A 304 -8.32 6.63 0.42
N GLN A 305 -8.34 6.26 -0.86
CA GLN A 305 -7.18 5.67 -1.53
C GLN A 305 -6.08 6.71 -1.77
N ASN A 306 -4.83 6.27 -1.71
CA ASN A 306 -3.66 7.10 -2.00
C ASN A 306 -2.51 6.20 -2.48
N LEU A 307 -2.59 5.78 -3.74
CA LEU A 307 -1.56 4.94 -4.35
C LEU A 307 -0.16 5.58 -4.37
N PRO A 308 0.00 6.89 -4.62
CA PRO A 308 1.30 7.55 -4.49
C PRO A 308 1.96 7.26 -3.15
N LYS A 309 1.20 7.39 -2.05
CA LYS A 309 1.75 7.15 -0.72
C LYS A 309 2.05 5.68 -0.47
N CYS A 310 1.22 4.76 -0.96
CA CYS A 310 1.51 3.32 -0.88
C CYS A 310 2.80 2.94 -1.62
N ILE A 311 3.00 3.48 -2.82
CA ILE A 311 4.22 3.26 -3.62
C ILE A 311 5.44 3.88 -2.92
N GLU A 312 5.30 5.09 -2.36
CA GLU A 312 6.39 5.77 -1.65
C GLU A 312 6.89 4.99 -0.43
N ILE A 313 6.00 4.26 0.24
CA ILE A 313 6.34 3.46 1.43
C ILE A 313 6.63 1.99 1.08
N ALA A 314 6.66 1.59 -0.18
CA ALA A 314 6.93 0.22 -0.57
C ALA A 314 8.38 -0.19 -0.27
N ASP A 315 8.57 -1.45 0.09
CA ASP A 315 9.88 -2.01 0.43
C ASP A 315 10.62 -2.48 -0.83
N ILE A 316 9.87 -2.99 -1.81
CA ILE A 316 10.39 -3.56 -3.06
C ILE A 316 9.60 -3.03 -4.25
N HIS A 317 10.30 -2.64 -5.31
CA HIS A 317 9.68 -2.27 -6.58
C HIS A 317 9.86 -3.40 -7.60
N ILE A 318 8.74 -3.85 -8.18
CA ILE A 318 8.72 -4.84 -9.26
C ILE A 318 8.31 -4.14 -10.54
N ASN A 319 9.12 -4.32 -11.57
CA ASN A 319 8.80 -3.81 -12.89
C ASN A 319 8.13 -4.91 -13.73
N ASN A 320 6.88 -4.67 -14.12
CA ASN A 320 6.05 -5.51 -14.98
C ASN A 320 5.95 -4.91 -16.39
N ASN A 321 7.09 -4.57 -16.96
CA ASN A 321 7.22 -4.28 -18.38
C ASN A 321 7.27 -5.61 -19.13
N GLN A 322 6.40 -5.78 -20.12
CA GLN A 322 6.42 -6.95 -21.00
C GLN A 322 7.30 -6.64 -22.22
N ILE A 323 8.11 -7.62 -22.63
CA ILE A 323 8.82 -7.60 -23.92
C ILE A 323 7.99 -8.48 -24.87
N GLY A 324 7.35 -7.88 -25.88
CA GLY A 324 6.43 -8.61 -26.77
C GLY A 324 5.08 -8.94 -26.13
N GLU A 325 4.36 -9.91 -26.68
CA GLU A 325 3.06 -10.35 -26.15
C GLU A 325 3.28 -11.25 -24.91
N ASP A 326 2.88 -10.75 -23.75
CA ASP A 326 2.67 -11.52 -22.51
C ASP A 326 3.87 -12.25 -21.88
N ASP A 327 5.11 -11.90 -22.24
CA ASP A 327 6.28 -12.45 -21.54
C ASP A 327 6.42 -11.90 -20.11
N LEU A 328 6.20 -12.78 -19.13
CA LEU A 328 6.34 -12.50 -17.69
C LEU A 328 7.69 -12.97 -17.12
N SER A 329 8.64 -13.38 -17.96
CA SER A 329 9.93 -13.93 -17.53
C SER A 329 10.68 -13.02 -16.55
N ASP A 330 10.77 -11.72 -16.85
CA ASP A 330 11.46 -10.77 -15.98
C ASP A 330 10.75 -10.55 -14.64
N VAL A 331 9.41 -10.58 -14.62
CA VAL A 331 8.62 -10.52 -13.39
C VAL A 331 8.87 -11.77 -12.56
N LYS A 332 8.82 -12.96 -13.17
CA LYS A 332 9.08 -14.23 -12.48
C LYS A 332 10.49 -14.25 -11.88
N LYS A 333 11.51 -13.77 -12.61
CA LYS A 333 12.88 -13.63 -12.11
C LYS A 333 12.97 -12.69 -10.90
N GLN A 334 12.31 -11.53 -10.96
CA GLN A 334 12.26 -10.58 -9.84
C GLN A 334 11.55 -11.20 -8.62
N LEU A 335 10.40 -11.85 -8.80
CA LEU A 335 9.69 -12.52 -7.71
C LEU A 335 10.53 -13.63 -7.07
N ALA A 336 11.17 -14.47 -7.88
CA ALA A 336 12.09 -15.50 -7.38
C ALA A 336 13.23 -14.90 -6.56
N LYS A 337 13.84 -13.80 -7.05
CA LYS A 337 14.91 -13.08 -6.33
C LYS A 337 14.43 -12.60 -4.96
N TYR A 338 13.33 -11.86 -4.91
CA TYR A 338 12.90 -11.24 -3.66
C TYR A 338 12.30 -12.23 -2.66
N VAL A 339 11.52 -13.23 -3.11
CA VAL A 339 11.05 -14.31 -2.22
C VAL A 339 12.24 -15.08 -1.63
N THR A 340 13.24 -15.39 -2.46
CA THR A 340 14.48 -16.03 -2.00
C THR A 340 15.23 -15.19 -0.97
N LEU A 341 15.36 -13.87 -1.18
CA LEU A 341 16.02 -12.98 -0.22
C LEU A 341 15.22 -12.78 1.07
N ILE A 342 13.89 -12.87 1.04
CA ILE A 342 13.04 -12.86 2.24
C ILE A 342 13.31 -14.12 3.07
N MET A 343 13.32 -15.29 2.43
CA MET A 343 13.56 -16.58 3.07
C MET A 343 15.00 -16.73 3.57
N HIS A 344 15.98 -16.30 2.75
CA HIS A 344 17.40 -16.45 3.01
C HIS A 344 18.17 -15.16 2.68
N PRO A 345 18.16 -14.18 3.59
CA PRO A 345 18.95 -12.95 3.43
C PRO A 345 20.43 -13.25 3.17
N GLY A 346 21.04 -12.49 2.26
CA GLY A 346 22.47 -12.58 1.96
C GLY A 346 22.89 -13.74 1.04
N ILE A 347 21.95 -14.55 0.54
CA ILE A 347 22.26 -15.65 -0.41
C ILE A 347 22.91 -15.15 -1.71
N VAL A 348 22.59 -13.92 -2.11
CA VAL A 348 23.28 -13.19 -3.18
C VAL A 348 23.48 -11.74 -2.74
N PRO A 349 24.57 -11.06 -3.16
CA PRO A 349 24.77 -9.65 -2.84
C PRO A 349 23.88 -8.76 -3.73
N PRO A 350 23.53 -7.55 -3.26
CA PRO A 350 22.72 -6.61 -4.04
C PRO A 350 23.41 -6.21 -5.35
N SER A 351 22.61 -5.74 -6.30
CA SER A 351 23.11 -5.05 -7.50
C SER A 351 23.64 -3.66 -7.14
N HIS A 352 24.41 -3.06 -8.05
CA HIS A 352 24.88 -1.68 -7.91
C HIS A 352 23.72 -0.69 -7.75
N ASN A 353 22.65 -0.86 -8.53
CA ASN A 353 21.44 -0.04 -8.44
C ASN A 353 20.77 -0.14 -7.07
N GLU A 354 20.61 -1.35 -6.53
CA GLU A 354 19.99 -1.57 -5.21
C GLU A 354 20.83 -0.94 -4.09
N ARG A 355 22.16 -1.10 -4.14
CA ARG A 355 23.08 -0.48 -3.17
C ARG A 355 22.97 1.04 -3.19
N CYS A 356 23.02 1.66 -4.36
CA CYS A 356 22.98 3.12 -4.49
C CYS A 356 21.60 3.69 -4.13
N MET A 357 20.51 3.00 -4.50
CA MET A 357 19.16 3.39 -4.10
C MET A 357 18.94 3.26 -2.58
N GLN A 358 19.51 2.22 -1.94
CA GLN A 358 19.46 2.10 -0.48
C GLN A 358 20.17 3.26 0.22
N ILE A 359 21.29 3.75 -0.34
CA ILE A 359 21.99 4.93 0.18
C ILE A 359 21.11 6.17 0.08
N ALA A 360 20.47 6.41 -1.07
CA ALA A 360 19.52 7.51 -1.23
C ALA A 360 18.33 7.39 -0.26
N HIS A 361 17.81 6.18 -0.07
CA HIS A 361 16.74 5.89 0.88
C HIS A 361 17.15 6.16 2.34
N ASN A 362 18.39 5.85 2.72
CA ASN A 362 18.88 6.18 4.05
C ASN A 362 19.09 7.70 4.20
N ALA A 363 19.58 8.38 3.17
CA ALA A 363 19.78 9.83 3.19
C ALA A 363 18.46 10.59 3.44
N LYS A 364 17.34 10.10 2.88
CA LYS A 364 15.98 10.63 3.10
C LYS A 364 15.62 10.80 4.58
N LEU A 365 16.11 9.92 5.46
CA LEU A 365 15.80 9.94 6.90
C LEU A 365 16.32 11.18 7.63
N ASN A 366 17.29 11.91 7.04
CA ASN A 366 17.78 13.18 7.57
C ASN A 366 16.82 14.36 7.29
N SER A 367 15.78 14.17 6.48
CA SER A 367 14.88 15.25 6.08
C SER A 367 13.93 15.66 7.22
N GLY A 368 14.03 16.95 7.60
CA GLY A 368 13.08 17.59 8.51
C GLY A 368 11.87 18.24 7.82
N CYS A 369 11.60 17.90 6.55
CA CYS A 369 10.46 18.43 5.81
C CYS A 369 9.20 17.59 6.06
N LEU A 370 8.09 18.26 6.41
CA LEU A 370 6.81 17.60 6.67
C LEU A 370 6.05 17.22 5.39
N SER A 371 6.30 17.93 4.28
CA SER A 371 5.55 17.70 3.04
C SER A 371 5.99 16.44 2.32
N ARG A 372 7.30 16.23 2.22
CA ARG A 372 7.93 15.07 1.57
C ARG A 372 9.30 14.87 2.21
N GLN A 373 9.70 13.62 2.34
CA GLN A 373 11.06 13.26 2.70
C GLN A 373 11.68 12.64 1.44
N VAL A 374 12.77 13.22 0.95
CA VAL A 374 13.46 12.79 -0.26
C VAL A 374 14.95 12.71 0.02
N GLY A 375 15.59 11.65 -0.46
CA GLY A 375 17.04 11.48 -0.43
C GLY A 375 17.56 11.18 -1.82
N ALA A 376 18.81 11.56 -2.07
CA ALA A 376 19.50 11.42 -3.34
C ALA A 376 20.93 10.92 -3.12
N ALA A 377 21.45 10.17 -4.09
CA ALA A 377 22.84 9.73 -4.15
C ALA A 377 23.37 9.93 -5.56
N VAL A 378 24.50 10.62 -5.69
CA VAL A 378 25.19 10.85 -6.96
C VAL A 378 26.39 9.91 -7.03
N THR A 379 26.56 9.26 -8.17
CA THR A 379 27.66 8.34 -8.44
C THR A 379 28.37 8.70 -9.75
N ASP A 380 29.57 8.17 -9.97
CA ASP A 380 30.15 8.13 -11.32
C ASP A 380 29.55 7.00 -12.17
N SER A 381 30.02 6.85 -13.40
CA SER A 381 29.61 5.80 -14.33
C SER A 381 29.90 4.37 -13.84
N HIS A 382 30.72 4.21 -12.80
CA HIS A 382 31.09 2.93 -12.19
C HIS A 382 30.37 2.69 -10.86
N TYR A 383 29.32 3.46 -10.56
CA TYR A 383 28.54 3.37 -9.31
C TYR A 383 29.35 3.65 -8.04
N ALA A 384 30.47 4.37 -8.13
CA ALA A 384 31.18 4.86 -6.97
C ALA A 384 30.49 6.12 -6.44
N LEU A 385 30.14 6.11 -5.16
CA LEU A 385 29.42 7.21 -4.51
C LEU A 385 30.28 8.48 -4.49
N LYS A 386 29.73 9.59 -4.97
CA LYS A 386 30.37 10.92 -4.97
C LYS A 386 29.76 11.85 -3.95
N SER A 387 28.44 11.82 -3.80
CA SER A 387 27.74 12.58 -2.76
C SER A 387 26.38 11.99 -2.44
N ILE A 388 25.84 12.43 -1.32
CA ILE A 388 24.45 12.20 -0.93
C ILE A 388 23.80 13.55 -0.62
N GLY A 389 22.48 13.60 -0.77
CA GLY A 389 21.69 14.77 -0.43
C GLY A 389 20.32 14.35 0.11
N TRP A 390 19.69 15.25 0.83
CA TRP A 390 18.30 15.12 1.24
C TRP A 390 17.67 16.49 1.21
N ASN A 391 16.35 16.53 1.08
CA ASN A 391 15.68 17.83 1.06
C ASN A 391 15.76 18.50 2.44
N ALA A 392 16.40 19.66 2.48
CA ALA A 392 16.72 20.36 3.72
C ALA A 392 16.64 21.88 3.52
N THR A 393 16.33 22.60 4.59
CA THR A 393 16.41 24.07 4.58
C THR A 393 17.88 24.51 4.44
N PRO A 394 18.15 25.70 3.87
CA PRO A 394 19.50 26.26 3.84
C PRO A 394 20.16 26.29 5.22
N GLU A 395 21.49 26.27 5.21
CA GLU A 395 22.31 26.33 6.43
C GLU A 395 21.91 27.49 7.34
N GLY A 396 21.85 27.24 8.65
CA GLY A 396 21.40 28.20 9.66
C GLY A 396 19.88 28.33 9.81
N GLN A 397 19.07 27.70 8.95
CA GLN A 397 17.61 27.70 9.09
C GLN A 397 17.09 26.43 9.78
N ILE A 398 16.06 26.59 10.62
CA ILE A 398 15.44 25.49 11.35
C ILE A 398 14.46 24.71 10.45
N PRO A 399 14.52 23.37 10.34
CA PRO A 399 13.56 22.58 9.54
C PRO A 399 12.12 22.62 10.06
N CYS A 400 11.14 22.37 9.18
CA CYS A 400 9.71 22.44 9.52
C CYS A 400 9.30 21.53 10.69
N ILE A 401 9.86 20.32 10.79
CA ILE A 401 9.55 19.36 11.87
C ILE A 401 9.96 19.84 13.26
N LEU A 402 10.96 20.73 13.35
CA LEU A 402 11.44 21.27 14.62
C LEU A 402 10.70 22.55 15.03
N ARG A 403 9.93 23.14 14.12
CA ARG A 403 9.13 24.34 14.39
C ARG A 403 7.81 23.99 15.06
N ASN A 404 7.26 24.97 15.75
CA ASN A 404 6.01 24.84 16.51
C ASN A 404 5.07 26.01 16.20
N ALA A 405 3.82 25.71 15.88
CA ALA A 405 2.81 26.71 15.54
C ALA A 405 2.46 27.64 16.72
N GLU A 406 2.40 27.11 17.96
CA GLU A 406 2.12 27.90 19.17
C GLU A 406 3.22 28.92 19.40
N LYS A 407 4.50 28.50 19.33
CA LYS A 407 5.65 29.41 19.48
C LYS A 407 5.59 30.57 18.50
N LEU A 408 5.30 30.29 17.22
CA LEU A 408 5.14 31.35 16.23
C LEU A 408 4.01 32.31 16.60
N LEU A 409 2.83 31.79 16.97
CA LEU A 409 1.65 32.58 17.31
C LEU A 409 1.86 33.44 18.57
N ASN A 410 2.63 32.95 19.54
CA ASN A 410 2.98 33.65 20.77
C ASN A 410 4.18 34.61 20.63
N ASN A 411 4.80 34.68 19.45
CA ASN A 411 6.04 35.43 19.18
C ASN A 411 7.25 34.95 20.00
N GLU A 412 7.27 33.67 20.35
CA GLU A 412 8.40 32.98 20.95
C GLU A 412 9.33 32.43 19.86
N ASP A 413 10.61 32.24 20.19
CA ASP A 413 11.56 31.54 19.31
C ASP A 413 11.65 32.14 17.89
N LYS A 414 11.64 33.48 17.79
CA LYS A 414 11.55 34.22 16.53
C LYS A 414 12.60 33.79 15.49
N GLN A 415 13.78 33.36 15.94
CA GLN A 415 14.89 32.91 15.10
C GLN A 415 14.58 31.60 14.34
N ALA A 416 13.66 30.77 14.84
CA ALA A 416 13.23 29.55 14.15
C ALA A 416 12.37 29.82 12.90
N PHE A 417 11.83 31.03 12.77
CA PHE A 417 10.85 31.41 11.74
C PHE A 417 11.41 32.48 10.80
N SER A 418 10.92 32.51 9.56
CA SER A 418 11.33 33.55 8.60
C SER A 418 10.77 34.92 8.98
N TYR A 419 11.36 36.00 8.43
CA TYR A 419 10.83 37.36 8.58
C TYR A 419 9.36 37.45 8.12
N TYR A 420 9.00 36.78 7.03
CA TYR A 420 7.62 36.73 6.55
C TYR A 420 6.67 36.07 7.55
N GLU A 421 7.02 34.89 8.08
CA GLU A 421 6.19 34.17 9.06
C GLU A 421 5.99 34.99 10.35
N ASN A 422 7.03 35.70 10.80
CA ASN A 422 6.97 36.52 12.01
C ASN A 422 6.08 37.77 11.84
N ASN A 423 6.01 38.37 10.64
CA ASN A 423 5.43 39.71 10.45
C ASN A 423 4.16 39.75 9.58
N ASN A 424 3.85 38.71 8.80
CA ASN A 424 2.69 38.73 7.92
C ASN A 424 1.39 38.39 8.70
N ILE A 425 0.50 39.37 8.84
CA ILE A 425 -0.73 39.26 9.62
C ILE A 425 -1.68 38.20 9.04
N GLU A 426 -1.83 38.13 7.72
CA GLU A 426 -2.74 37.19 7.07
C GLU A 426 -2.28 35.73 7.26
N PHE A 427 -0.99 35.47 7.08
CA PHE A 427 -0.38 34.16 7.32
C PHE A 427 -0.59 33.71 8.76
N ARG A 428 -0.32 34.59 9.73
CA ARG A 428 -0.48 34.29 11.15
C ARG A 428 -1.94 34.07 11.53
N THR A 429 -2.85 34.83 10.96
CA THR A 429 -4.30 34.65 11.14
C THR A 429 -4.74 33.28 10.59
N LEU A 430 -4.34 32.93 9.36
CA LEU A 430 -4.66 31.63 8.76
C LEU A 430 -4.05 30.45 9.55
N LEU A 431 -2.82 30.61 10.05
CA LEU A 431 -2.19 29.63 10.92
C LEU A 431 -2.97 29.47 12.22
N LYS A 432 -3.34 30.59 12.86
CA LYS A 432 -4.15 30.60 14.07
C LYS A 432 -5.48 29.89 13.84
N ASP A 433 -6.17 30.15 12.73
CA ASP A 433 -7.43 29.50 12.40
C ASP A 433 -7.27 27.99 12.13
N THR A 434 -6.19 27.60 11.44
CA THR A 434 -5.88 26.20 11.17
C THR A 434 -5.64 25.40 12.45
N TYR A 435 -4.94 25.99 13.42
CA TYR A 435 -4.55 25.32 14.66
C TYR A 435 -5.37 25.76 15.88
N LYS A 436 -6.42 26.57 15.68
CA LYS A 436 -7.18 27.24 16.75
C LYS A 436 -7.57 26.29 17.86
N THR A 437 -8.19 25.18 17.49
CA THR A 437 -8.71 24.17 18.42
C THR A 437 -7.59 23.54 19.26
N ILE A 438 -6.41 23.33 18.67
CA ILE A 438 -5.24 22.78 19.34
C ILE A 438 -4.65 23.81 20.31
N VAL A 439 -4.52 25.05 19.86
CA VAL A 439 -3.88 26.14 20.60
C VAL A 439 -4.75 26.63 21.77
N THR A 440 -6.08 26.66 21.63
CA THR A 440 -6.97 27.25 22.64
C THR A 440 -7.61 26.26 23.61
N SER A 441 -7.67 24.96 23.29
CA SER A 441 -8.32 23.97 24.15
C SER A 441 -7.31 23.21 24.99
N SER A 442 -7.27 23.50 26.30
CA SER A 442 -6.43 22.79 27.28
C SER A 442 -6.69 21.28 27.27
N ASN A 443 -7.94 20.86 27.09
CA ASN A 443 -8.32 19.45 26.97
C ASN A 443 -7.71 18.77 25.74
N ILE A 444 -7.69 19.44 24.59
CA ILE A 444 -7.06 18.89 23.37
C ILE A 444 -5.54 18.90 23.50
N ARG A 445 -4.96 19.95 24.08
CA ARG A 445 -3.53 20.03 24.36
C ARG A 445 -3.08 18.89 25.28
N GLY A 446 -3.86 18.56 26.30
CA GLY A 446 -3.63 17.38 27.15
C GLY A 446 -3.67 16.06 26.38
N LYS A 447 -4.55 15.93 25.38
CA LYS A 447 -4.61 14.75 24.49
C LYS A 447 -3.39 14.60 23.58
N LEU A 448 -2.70 15.68 23.25
CA LEU A 448 -1.47 15.63 22.44
C LEU A 448 -0.29 15.01 23.18
N LYS A 449 -0.31 14.93 24.53
CA LYS A 449 0.73 14.26 25.34
C LYS A 449 2.18 14.63 24.95
N GLY A 450 2.42 15.90 24.64
CA GLY A 450 3.76 16.41 24.30
C GLY A 450 4.15 16.33 22.82
N ILE A 451 3.25 15.94 21.92
CA ILE A 451 3.48 15.99 20.47
C ILE A 451 3.72 17.44 20.01
N ASN A 452 4.82 17.66 19.26
CA ASN A 452 5.14 18.97 18.69
C ASN A 452 4.11 19.36 17.62
N VAL A 453 3.54 20.57 17.72
CA VAL A 453 2.54 21.08 16.77
C VAL A 453 3.25 21.73 15.59
N SER A 454 3.92 20.92 14.78
CA SER A 454 4.63 21.37 13.59
C SER A 454 3.67 21.70 12.44
N TYR A 455 4.10 22.58 11.54
CA TYR A 455 3.33 22.95 10.35
C TYR A 455 4.22 23.05 9.12
N CYS A 456 3.62 22.77 7.97
CA CYS A 456 4.27 22.92 6.68
C CYS A 456 4.01 24.34 6.14
N PHE A 457 5.07 25.14 5.99
CA PHE A 457 4.97 26.50 5.46
C PHE A 457 4.21 26.57 4.12
N LYS A 458 4.59 25.72 3.17
CA LYS A 458 3.96 25.61 1.84
C LYS A 458 2.45 25.37 1.92
N ASP A 459 2.00 24.53 2.87
CA ASP A 459 0.58 24.21 3.01
C ASP A 459 -0.25 25.38 3.52
N ILE A 460 0.33 26.26 4.33
CA ILE A 460 -0.31 27.50 4.79
C ILE A 460 -0.27 28.53 3.66
N LYS A 461 0.90 28.73 3.04
CA LYS A 461 1.11 29.72 1.98
C LYS A 461 0.22 29.47 0.75
N ASN A 462 0.15 28.23 0.26
CA ASN A 462 -0.71 27.87 -0.87
C ASN A 462 -2.21 28.03 -0.56
N ARG A 463 -2.60 27.90 0.72
CA ARG A 463 -3.99 28.19 1.14
C ARG A 463 -4.28 29.68 1.14
N LEU A 464 -3.31 30.49 1.57
CA LEU A 464 -3.41 31.94 1.56
C LEU A 464 -3.50 32.48 0.13
N ASP A 465 -2.59 32.04 -0.74
CA ASP A 465 -2.48 32.55 -2.12
C ASP A 465 -3.56 31.97 -3.04
N LYS A 466 -4.29 30.94 -2.58
CA LYS A 466 -5.26 30.16 -3.38
C LYS A 466 -4.65 29.54 -4.65
N GLU A 467 -3.32 29.47 -4.73
CA GLU A 467 -2.57 28.93 -5.84
C GLU A 467 -1.77 27.69 -5.44
N LYS A 468 -1.65 26.74 -6.36
CA LYS A 468 -0.80 25.56 -6.20
C LYS A 468 0.62 25.88 -6.66
N ASN A 469 1.35 26.63 -5.87
CA ASN A 469 2.75 26.90 -6.17
C ASN A 469 3.66 25.82 -5.54
N GLN A 470 4.51 25.21 -6.38
CA GLN A 470 5.51 24.23 -5.91
C GLN A 470 6.79 24.89 -5.41
N VAL A 471 7.01 26.17 -5.71
CA VAL A 471 8.25 26.92 -5.46
C VAL A 471 8.29 27.55 -4.06
N HIS A 472 7.17 27.56 -3.31
CA HIS A 472 7.13 28.00 -1.91
C HIS A 472 7.77 26.99 -0.92
N THR A 473 8.75 26.21 -1.38
CA THR A 473 9.51 25.27 -0.56
C THR A 473 10.63 26.01 0.16
N ARG A 474 10.68 25.90 1.50
CA ARG A 474 11.86 26.36 2.26
C ARG A 474 13.05 25.41 2.14
N SER A 475 12.81 24.20 1.67
CA SER A 475 13.83 23.17 1.53
C SER A 475 14.30 23.10 0.08
N LEU A 476 15.62 23.14 -0.10
CA LEU A 476 16.27 22.72 -1.34
C LEU A 476 15.92 21.25 -1.61
N HIS A 477 15.87 20.89 -2.88
CA HIS A 477 15.61 19.51 -3.28
C HIS A 477 16.78 18.60 -2.91
N ALA A 478 16.52 17.29 -2.80
CA ALA A 478 17.55 16.35 -2.37
C ALA A 478 18.69 16.24 -3.41
N GLU A 479 18.31 16.29 -4.68
CA GLU A 479 19.15 16.27 -5.86
C GLU A 479 20.06 17.51 -5.90
N GLU A 480 19.47 18.70 -5.72
CA GLU A 480 20.19 19.97 -5.63
C GLU A 480 21.22 19.93 -4.50
N ASN A 481 20.81 19.47 -3.32
CA ASN A 481 21.72 19.33 -2.18
C ASN A 481 22.85 18.33 -2.49
N ALA A 482 22.58 17.22 -3.16
CA ALA A 482 23.61 16.26 -3.52
C ALA A 482 24.66 16.88 -4.47
N PHE A 483 24.24 17.69 -5.44
CA PHE A 483 25.17 18.40 -6.33
C PHE A 483 25.92 19.53 -5.62
N LEU A 484 25.23 20.32 -4.80
CA LEU A 484 25.84 21.42 -4.04
C LEU A 484 26.90 20.93 -3.05
N GLN A 485 26.72 19.75 -2.47
CA GLN A 485 27.74 19.14 -1.59
C GLN A 485 29.07 18.92 -2.32
N ILE A 486 29.03 18.45 -3.58
CA ILE A 486 30.22 18.27 -4.42
C ILE A 486 30.87 19.62 -4.71
N ALA A 487 30.07 20.64 -5.04
CA ALA A 487 30.57 21.98 -5.33
C ALA A 487 31.16 22.68 -4.09
N LYS A 488 30.53 22.51 -2.91
CA LYS A 488 30.91 23.17 -1.66
C LYS A 488 32.21 22.63 -1.06
N TYR A 489 32.36 21.30 -1.01
CA TYR A 489 33.49 20.66 -0.35
C TYR A 489 34.62 20.26 -1.32
N GLY A 490 34.42 20.46 -2.62
CA GLY A 490 35.31 19.97 -3.66
C GLY A 490 35.10 18.48 -3.91
N GLY A 491 35.25 18.06 -5.17
CA GLY A 491 35.03 16.67 -5.56
C GLY A 491 35.43 16.39 -7.01
N GLN A 492 35.37 15.11 -7.38
CA GLN A 492 35.62 14.67 -8.75
C GLN A 492 34.46 15.07 -9.67
N GLY A 493 34.76 15.31 -10.94
CA GLY A 493 33.75 15.57 -11.96
C GLY A 493 32.74 14.42 -12.06
N ILE A 494 31.47 14.77 -12.28
CA ILE A 494 30.33 13.84 -12.31
C ILE A 494 29.77 13.61 -13.73
N GLN A 495 30.51 14.03 -14.76
CA GLN A 495 30.11 13.80 -16.15
C GLN A 495 30.00 12.30 -16.42
N GLY A 496 28.87 11.87 -17.00
CA GLY A 496 28.56 10.45 -17.21
C GLY A 496 28.13 9.68 -15.95
N GLY A 497 27.98 10.38 -14.81
CA GLY A 497 27.49 9.81 -13.56
C GLY A 497 26.00 9.47 -13.54
N ILE A 498 25.58 8.80 -12.47
CA ILE A 498 24.19 8.34 -12.28
C ILE A 498 23.63 8.93 -10.98
N LEU A 499 22.42 9.49 -11.06
CA LEU A 499 21.66 9.99 -9.92
C LEU A 499 20.59 8.97 -9.49
N PHE A 500 20.59 8.65 -8.20
CA PHE A 500 19.54 7.85 -7.56
C PHE A 500 18.75 8.77 -6.64
N THR A 501 17.43 8.80 -6.75
CA THR A 501 16.55 9.62 -5.89
C THR A 501 15.32 8.83 -5.45
N THR A 502 14.84 9.08 -4.23
CA THR A 502 13.60 8.49 -3.70
C THR A 502 12.35 9.31 -4.02
N GLY A 503 12.51 10.44 -4.70
CA GLY A 503 11.41 11.34 -5.06
C GLY A 503 11.66 11.92 -6.44
N LEU A 504 10.61 12.01 -7.25
CA LEU A 504 10.59 12.76 -8.49
C LEU A 504 9.41 13.73 -8.44
#